data_AF-A0A521VDK4-F1
#
_entry.id   AF-A0A521VDK4-F1
#
_cell.length_a   1.000
_cell.length_b   1.000
_cell.length_c   1.000
_cell.angle_alpha   90.00
_cell.angle_beta   90.00
_cell.angle_gamma   90.00
#
_symmetry.space_group_name_H-M   'P 1'
#
loop_
_entity.id
_entity.type
_entity.pdbx_description
1 polymer ?
#
loop_
_entity_poly.entity_id
_entity_poly.type
_entity_poly.pdbx_seq_one_letter_code
_entity_poly.pdbx_strand_id
1 'polypeptide(L)' 'MNYSVHLSGEAIADYDEAVTWYEKQKTGLGFDFSNRLTEALELIETFPAAHPLLYGNRRCARLE' A
#
# COMPACT_ATOMS: atom_id res chain seq x y z
N MET A 1 -12.52 15.06 -9.26
CA MET A 1 -12.12 15.06 -7.84
C MET A 1 -10.65 14.70 -7.80
N ASN A 2 -9.84 15.41 -7.01
CA ASN A 2 -8.42 15.12 -6.85
C ASN A 2 -8.21 14.61 -5.43
N TYR A 3 -7.91 13.33 -5.27
CA TYR A 3 -7.57 12.75 -3.98
C TYR A 3 -6.05 12.72 -3.83
N SER A 4 -5.58 12.61 -2.59
CA SER A 4 -4.16 12.49 -2.25
C SER A 4 -4.06 11.46 -1.14
N VAL A 5 -3.18 10.48 -1.30
CA VAL A 5 -2.95 9.47 -0.27
C VAL A 5 -2.02 10.01 0.81
N HIS A 6 -2.44 9.86 2.07
CA HIS A 6 -1.62 10.20 3.24
C HIS A 6 -1.42 8.95 4.11
N LEU A 7 -0.16 8.60 4.34
CA LEU A 7 0.22 7.48 5.21
C LEU A 7 0.36 7.96 6.66
N SER A 8 -0.13 7.16 7.61
CA SER A 8 0.13 7.38 9.03
C SER A 8 1.58 7.02 9.38
N GLY A 9 2.08 7.48 10.53
CA GLY A 9 3.40 7.10 11.01
C GLY A 9 3.55 5.59 11.20
N GLU A 10 2.49 4.91 11.66
CA GLU A 10 2.45 3.45 11.78
C GLU A 10 2.55 2.77 10.40
N ALA A 11 1.83 3.27 9.39
CA ALA A 11 1.89 2.72 8.04
C ALA A 11 3.27 2.90 7.38
N ILE A 12 3.98 3.99 7.69
CA ILE A 12 5.35 4.21 7.23
C ILE A 12 6.30 3.20 7.90
N ALA A 13 6.16 2.97 9.21
CA ALA A 13 6.97 1.99 9.92
C ALA A 13 6.72 0.56 9.40
N ASP A 14 5.47 0.18 9.15
CA ASP A 14 5.10 -1.10 8.54
C ASP A 14 5.72 -1.26 7.15
N TYR A 15 5.72 -0.19 6.35
CA TYR A 15 6.36 -0.17 5.04
C TYR A 15 7.87 -0.41 5.12
N ASP A 16 8.57 0.34 5.97
CA ASP A 16 10.03 0.21 6.14
C ASP A 16 10.43 -1.19 6.65
N GLU A 17 9.65 -1.74 7.58
CA GLU A 17 9.84 -3.12 8.07
C GLU A 17 9.66 -4.14 6.94
N ALA A 18 8.58 -4.03 6.16
CA ALA A 18 8.28 -4.95 5.08
C ALA A 18 9.35 -4.91 3.97
N VAL A 19 9.76 -3.72 3.52
CA VAL A 19 10.82 -3.55 2.50
C VAL A 19 12.11 -4.21 2.99
N THR A 20 12.51 -3.93 4.23
CA THR A 20 13.72 -4.50 4.84
C THR A 20 13.63 -6.02 4.96
N TRP A 21 12.47 -6.55 5.33
CA TRP A 21 12.25 -7.99 5.47
C TRP A 21 12.34 -8.71 4.13
N TYR A 22 11.68 -8.19 3.09
CA TYR A 22 11.67 -8.77 1.75
C TYR A 22 13.07 -8.74 1.10
N GLU A 23 13.80 -7.64 1.21
CA GLU A 23 15.16 -7.53 0.66
C GLU A 23 16.12 -8.55 1.27
N LYS A 24 15.95 -8.87 2.56
CA LYS A 24 16.72 -9.94 3.24
C LYS A 24 16.38 -11.34 2.74
N GLN A 25 15.17 -11.57 2.22
CA GLN A 25 14.80 -12.89 1.67
C GLN A 25 15.48 -13.13 0.33
N LYS A 26 15.50 -12.12 -0.54
CA LYS A 26 16.11 -12.16 -1.86
C LYS A 26 16.42 -10.74 -2.29
N THR A 27 17.66 -10.51 -2.73
CA THR A 27 18.07 -9.21 -3.30
C THR A 27 17.11 -8.78 -4.41
N GLY A 28 16.61 -7.55 -4.31
CA GLY A 28 15.63 -6.94 -5.22
C GLY A 28 14.18 -7.11 -4.80
N LEU A 29 13.86 -8.05 -3.89
CA LEU A 29 12.47 -8.30 -3.51
C LEU A 29 11.86 -7.16 -2.69
N GLY A 30 12.67 -6.40 -1.95
CA GLY A 30 12.20 -5.18 -1.28
C GLY A 30 11.76 -4.12 -2.28
N PHE A 31 12.50 -3.98 -3.39
CA PHE A 31 12.15 -3.07 -4.49
C PHE A 31 10.89 -3.52 -5.23
N ASP A 32 10.75 -4.82 -5.54
CA ASP A 32 9.53 -5.37 -6.14
C ASP A 32 8.29 -5.11 -5.25
N PHE A 33 8.44 -5.30 -3.94
CA PHE A 33 7.39 -4.98 -2.97
C PHE A 33 7.02 -3.49 -2.99
N SER A 34 8.00 -2.58 -2.95
CA SER A 34 7.78 -1.13 -3.01
C SER A 34 7.04 -0.71 -4.27
N ASN A 35 7.40 -1.28 -5.43
CA ASN A 35 6.71 -1.00 -6.69
C ASN A 35 5.25 -1.47 -6.63
N ARG A 36 5.00 -2.71 -6.16
CA ARG A 36 3.64 -3.24 -6.06
C ARG A 36 2.76 -2.44 -5.12
N LEU A 37 3.33 -1.95 -4.02
CA LEU A 37 2.61 -1.08 -3.10
C LEU A 37 2.31 0.29 -3.73
N THR A 38 3.25 0.84 -4.49
CA THR A 38 3.06 2.13 -5.18
C THR A 38 1.89 2.06 -6.16
N GLU A 39 1.84 1.01 -6.99
CA GLU A 39 0.71 0.77 -7.92
C GLU A 39 -0.64 0.71 -7.17
N ALA A 40 -0.66 0.07 -6.00
CA ALA A 40 -1.85 -0.02 -5.17
C ALA A 40 -2.31 1.35 -4.64
N LEU A 41 -1.37 2.18 -4.19
CA LEU A 41 -1.67 3.52 -3.69
C LEU A 41 -2.17 4.42 -4.82
N GLU A 42 -1.61 4.32 -6.02
CA GLU A 42 -2.09 5.03 -7.21
C GLU A 42 -3.54 4.65 -7.58
N LEU A 43 -3.89 3.37 -7.47
CA LEU A 43 -5.27 2.91 -7.67
C LEU A 43 -6.22 3.44 -6.60
N ILE A 44 -5.79 3.47 -5.33
CA ILE A 44 -6.57 4.05 -4.23
C ILE A 44 -6.77 5.55 -4.42
N GLU A 45 -5.75 6.27 -4.88
CA GLU A 45 -5.83 7.70 -5.17
C GLU A 45 -6.80 7.98 -6.33
N THR A 46 -6.72 7.18 -7.39
CA THR A 46 -7.54 7.35 -8.60
C THR A 46 -8.99 6.92 -8.36
N PHE A 47 -9.20 5.84 -7.59
CA PHE A 47 -10.50 5.22 -7.36
C PHE A 47 -10.75 4.88 -5.86
N PRO A 48 -10.87 5.88 -4.97
CA PRO A 48 -10.94 5.64 -3.52
C PRO A 48 -12.18 4.84 -3.07
N ALA A 49 -13.20 4.73 -3.92
CA ALA A 49 -14.41 3.97 -3.66
C ALA A 49 -14.44 2.57 -4.30
N ALA A 50 -13.40 2.16 -5.03
CA ALA A 50 -13.37 0.90 -5.79
C ALA A 50 -13.37 -0.35 -4.88
N HIS A 51 -12.70 -0.29 -3.74
CA HIS A 51 -12.62 -1.42 -2.82
C HIS A 51 -13.83 -1.50 -1.88
N PRO A 52 -14.31 -2.69 -1.51
CA PRO A 52 -15.49 -2.83 -0.67
C PRO A 52 -15.29 -2.20 0.72
N LEU A 53 -16.35 -1.59 1.25
CA LEU A 53 -16.42 -1.16 2.65
C LEU A 53 -16.42 -2.42 3.53
N LEU A 54 -15.50 -2.46 4.49
CA LEU A 54 -15.44 -3.53 5.48
C LEU A 54 -16.19 -3.16 6.76
N TYR A 55 -15.85 -2.01 7.34
CA TYR A 55 -16.44 -1.55 8.60
C TYR A 55 -16.37 -0.04 8.73
N GLY A 56 -17.51 0.61 8.97
CA GLY A 56 -17.58 2.07 9.02
C GLY A 56 -17.06 2.68 7.71
N ASN A 57 -16.07 3.57 7.82
CA ASN A 57 -15.41 4.18 6.66
C ASN A 57 -14.08 3.50 6.27
N ARG A 58 -13.87 2.23 6.65
CA ARG A 58 -12.65 1.47 6.34
C ARG A 58 -12.86 0.55 5.15
N ARG A 59 -11.91 0.54 4.23
CA ARG A 59 -11.86 -0.32 3.03
C ARG A 59 -10.57 -1.14 3.06
N CYS A 60 -10.54 -2.26 2.34
CA CYS A 60 -9.34 -3.07 2.16
C CYS A 60 -9.08 -3.26 0.67
N ALA A 61 -7.93 -2.79 0.21
CA ALA A 61 -7.42 -3.06 -1.12
C ALA A 61 -6.83 -4.47 -1.15
N ARG A 62 -7.55 -5.42 -1.76
CA ARG A 62 -6.99 -6.73 -2.09
C ARG A 62 -6.32 -6.61 -3.44
N LEU A 63 -5.00 -6.78 -3.47
CA LEU A 63 -4.21 -6.81 -4.68
C LEU A 63 -4.17 -8.28 -5.14
N GLU A 64 -4.56 -8.53 -6.38
CA GLU A 64 -4.45 -9.85 -7.03
C GLU A 64 -3.03 -10.14 -7.51
#